data_AF-A0A0T1T1U8-F1
#
_entry.id   AF-A0A0T1T1U8-F1
#
_cell.length_a   1.000
_cell.length_b   1.000
_cell.length_c   1.000
_cell.angle_alpha   90.00
_cell.angle_beta   90.00
_cell.angle_gamma   90.00
#
_symmetry.space_group_name_H-M   'P 1'
#
loop_
_entity.id
_entity.type
_entity.pdbx_description
1 polymer ?
#
loop_
_entity_poly.entity_id
_entity_poly.type
_entity_poly.pdbx_seq_one_letter_code
_entity_poly.pdbx_strand_id
1 'polypeptide(L)'
;MDEIGVAVAARRLGISEPAVRKMITAGRLPRLTGSGPALVASADVDRVTHERRADALRRHPDPAAFARQVREHLWPGERVARVTLADGRTEIADPQQAYDLFGLKHGRKALATLSPDAVALFGWAAVETAASDRKAFAGACRTCYADTAARVHGGLRPTDAPAYRVLLGDPCPADRKRWAAEAEQHRREVTHARMTEQRQRQDAERAAARQEFQAARTQAETAASRLRTATRVYAALDPSVAREAATQARARGAFKAVSRMPSWCDCDADRQCSKHAETDRRAARRPRLGRQR
;
A
#
# COMPACT_ATOMS: atom_id res chain seq x y z
N MET A 1 -13.70 -18.55 -1.13
CA MET A 1 -12.23 -18.60 -1.20
C MET A 1 -11.87 -19.50 -2.35
N ASP A 2 -10.89 -19.14 -3.17
CA ASP A 2 -10.49 -19.99 -4.29
C ASP A 2 -9.73 -21.21 -3.78
N GLU A 3 -10.28 -22.40 -4.01
CA GLU A 3 -9.71 -23.67 -3.58
C GLU A 3 -8.99 -24.33 -4.76
N ILE A 4 -7.80 -24.88 -4.51
CA ILE A 4 -7.02 -25.54 -5.55
C ILE A 4 -6.53 -26.91 -5.09
N GLY A 5 -6.45 -27.83 -6.05
CA GLY A 5 -5.89 -29.16 -5.80
C GLY A 5 -4.37 -29.15 -5.66
N VAL A 6 -3.84 -30.19 -5.02
CA VAL A 6 -2.39 -30.42 -4.80
C VAL A 6 -1.56 -30.23 -6.09
N ALA A 7 -2.04 -30.71 -7.24
CA ALA A 7 -1.36 -30.59 -8.53
C ALA A 7 -1.17 -29.12 -8.97
N VAL A 8 -2.18 -28.28 -8.74
CA VAL A 8 -2.12 -26.85 -9.06
C VAL A 8 -1.21 -26.14 -8.08
N ALA A 9 -1.32 -26.44 -6.78
CA ALA A 9 -0.44 -25.90 -5.75
C ALA A 9 1.03 -26.24 -6.02
N ALA A 10 1.32 -27.48 -6.44
CA ALA A 10 2.66 -27.95 -6.78
C ALA A 10 3.25 -27.15 -7.95
N ARG A 11 2.48 -26.94 -9.01
CA ARG A 11 2.89 -26.10 -10.16
C ARG A 11 3.15 -24.65 -9.76
N ARG A 12 2.27 -24.05 -8.95
CA ARG A 12 2.43 -22.66 -8.48
C ARG A 12 3.69 -22.48 -7.63
N LEU A 13 3.92 -23.41 -6.71
CA LEU A 13 5.09 -23.43 -5.83
C LEU A 13 6.37 -23.90 -6.54
N GLY A 14 6.24 -24.45 -7.75
CA GLY A 14 7.32 -25.06 -8.50
C GLY A 14 8.04 -26.17 -7.73
N ILE A 15 7.27 -27.05 -7.09
CA ILE A 15 7.74 -28.25 -6.38
C ILE A 15 6.90 -29.45 -6.80
N SER A 16 7.32 -30.65 -6.40
CA SER A 16 6.57 -31.87 -6.73
C SER A 16 5.30 -32.02 -5.88
N GLU A 17 4.27 -32.71 -6.41
CA GLU A 17 3.06 -33.01 -5.63
C GLU A 17 3.33 -33.74 -4.31
N PRO A 18 4.25 -34.73 -4.25
CA PRO A 18 4.65 -35.32 -2.97
C PRO A 18 5.23 -34.29 -1.98
N ALA A 19 5.97 -33.29 -2.46
CA ALA A 19 6.48 -32.22 -1.59
C ALA A 19 5.34 -31.37 -1.03
N VAL A 20 4.33 -31.02 -1.84
CA VAL A 20 3.12 -30.33 -1.35
C VAL A 20 2.38 -31.17 -0.31
N ARG A 21 2.19 -32.47 -0.56
CA ARG A 21 1.57 -33.38 0.41
C ARG A 21 2.34 -33.41 1.73
N LYS A 22 3.68 -33.43 1.67
CA LYS A 22 4.53 -33.31 2.87
C LYS A 22 4.34 -31.98 3.59
N MET A 23 4.20 -30.86 2.86
CA MET A 23 3.92 -29.56 3.48
C MET A 23 2.55 -29.52 4.18
N ILE A 24 1.55 -30.18 3.60
CA ILE A 24 0.23 -30.35 4.21
C ILE A 24 0.33 -31.16 5.50
N THR A 25 0.98 -32.33 5.44
CA THR A 25 1.18 -33.19 6.62
C THR A 25 1.97 -32.48 7.72
N ALA A 26 2.93 -31.63 7.35
CA ALA A 26 3.73 -30.83 8.28
C ALA A 26 3.01 -29.56 8.80
N GLY A 27 1.74 -29.33 8.42
CA GLY A 27 0.96 -28.17 8.85
C GLY A 27 1.41 -26.82 8.26
N ARG A 28 2.32 -26.82 7.29
CA ARG A 28 2.82 -25.59 6.63
C ARG A 28 1.85 -25.05 5.60
N LEU A 29 1.05 -25.95 5.02
CA LEU A 29 -0.01 -25.62 4.07
C LEU A 29 -1.33 -26.21 4.60
N PRO A 30 -2.26 -25.39 5.12
CA PRO A 30 -3.50 -25.88 5.69
C PRO A 30 -4.32 -26.68 4.67
N ARG A 31 -4.75 -27.89 5.06
CA ARG A 31 -5.72 -28.67 4.29
C ARG A 31 -7.13 -28.23 4.65
N LEU A 32 -7.98 -28.05 3.65
CA LEU A 32 -9.40 -27.83 3.88
C LEU A 32 -10.08 -29.13 4.34
N THR A 33 -10.70 -29.09 5.51
CA THR A 33 -11.41 -30.22 6.13
C THR A 33 -12.58 -30.68 5.27
N GLY A 34 -12.83 -32.00 5.23
CA GLY A 34 -13.97 -32.56 4.49
C GLY A 34 -13.80 -32.65 2.97
N SER A 35 -12.68 -32.16 2.41
CA SER A 35 -12.35 -32.32 1.00
C SER A 35 -11.68 -33.67 0.73
N GLY A 36 -12.20 -34.44 -0.22
CA GLY A 36 -11.46 -35.47 -0.94
C GLY A 36 -11.51 -35.12 -2.41
N PRO A 37 -10.41 -35.09 -3.19
CA PRO A 37 -8.97 -35.03 -2.86
C PRO A 37 -8.54 -33.87 -1.94
N ALA A 38 -7.25 -33.84 -1.52
CA ALA A 38 -6.72 -32.75 -0.69
C ALA A 38 -6.78 -31.41 -1.44
N LEU A 39 -7.57 -30.47 -0.90
CA LEU A 39 -7.66 -29.10 -1.37
C LEU A 39 -6.97 -28.14 -0.38
N VAL A 40 -6.43 -27.07 -0.92
CA VAL A 40 -5.76 -25.99 -0.19
C VAL A 40 -6.28 -24.65 -0.68
N ALA A 41 -6.29 -23.63 0.19
CA ALA A 41 -6.68 -22.29 -0.22
C ALA A 41 -5.59 -21.68 -1.13
N SER A 42 -6.01 -21.01 -2.22
CA SER A 42 -5.09 -20.28 -3.09
C SER A 42 -4.25 -19.27 -2.31
N ALA A 43 -4.87 -18.55 -1.36
CA ALA A 43 -4.21 -17.56 -0.53
C ALA A 43 -3.08 -18.16 0.32
N ASP A 44 -3.22 -19.40 0.80
CA ASP A 44 -2.16 -20.08 1.55
C ASP A 44 -0.98 -20.45 0.65
N VAL A 45 -1.26 -20.85 -0.59
CA VAL A 45 -0.22 -21.12 -1.59
C VAL A 45 0.52 -19.84 -1.97
N ASP A 46 -0.18 -18.73 -2.10
CA ASP A 46 0.42 -17.43 -2.38
C ASP A 46 1.28 -16.97 -1.18
N ARG A 47 0.79 -17.13 0.06
CA ARG A 47 1.57 -16.89 1.30
C ARG A 47 2.87 -17.69 1.31
N VAL A 48 2.80 -18.99 1.09
CA VAL A 48 3.98 -19.87 1.06
C VAL A 48 4.94 -19.47 -0.07
N THR A 49 4.41 -19.06 -1.22
CA THR A 49 5.22 -18.55 -2.33
C THR A 49 6.01 -17.31 -1.90
N HIS A 50 5.36 -16.36 -1.23
CA HIS A 50 6.00 -15.16 -0.70
C HIS A 50 7.06 -15.48 0.36
N GLU A 51 6.76 -16.36 1.31
CA GLU A 51 7.71 -16.79 2.35
C GLU A 51 8.96 -17.43 1.73
N ARG A 52 8.79 -18.39 0.82
CA ARG A 52 9.91 -19.06 0.15
C ARG A 52 10.76 -18.10 -0.68
N ARG A 53 10.13 -17.15 -1.35
CA ARG A 53 10.83 -16.11 -2.11
C ARG A 53 11.62 -15.19 -1.20
N ALA A 54 11.04 -14.76 -0.08
CA ALA A 54 11.73 -13.95 0.92
C ALA A 54 12.94 -14.69 1.49
N ASP A 55 12.81 -15.99 1.79
CA ASP A 55 13.90 -16.83 2.27
C ASP A 55 15.02 -16.98 1.23
N ALA A 56 14.66 -17.17 -0.03
CA ALA A 56 15.63 -17.27 -1.12
C ALA A 56 16.33 -15.91 -1.34
N LEU A 57 15.64 -14.78 -1.22
CA LEU A 57 16.25 -13.44 -1.28
C LEU A 57 17.25 -13.20 -0.15
N ARG A 58 17.01 -13.76 1.05
CA ARG A 58 17.98 -13.68 2.16
C ARG A 58 19.26 -14.48 1.88
N ARG A 59 19.15 -15.60 1.17
CA ARG A 59 20.31 -16.41 0.74
C ARG A 59 21.02 -15.82 -0.49
N HIS A 60 20.28 -15.16 -1.37
CA HIS A 60 20.75 -14.59 -2.62
C HIS A 60 20.38 -13.10 -2.71
N PRO A 61 21.12 -12.22 -2.00
CA PRO A 61 20.79 -10.79 -1.95
C PRO A 61 21.04 -10.05 -3.28
N ASP A 62 21.80 -10.65 -4.21
CA ASP A 62 21.91 -10.21 -5.61
C ASP A 62 21.20 -11.22 -6.55
N PRO A 63 19.90 -11.01 -6.85
CA PRO A 63 19.17 -11.88 -7.75
C PRO A 63 19.72 -11.88 -9.18
N ALA A 64 20.40 -10.82 -9.62
CA ALA A 64 20.95 -10.76 -10.97
C ALA A 64 22.22 -11.62 -11.08
N ALA A 65 23.08 -11.63 -10.07
CA ALA A 65 24.18 -12.58 -9.98
C ALA A 65 23.68 -14.02 -9.91
N PHE A 66 22.66 -14.29 -9.09
CA PHE A 66 22.09 -15.63 -9.01
C PHE A 66 21.44 -16.05 -10.33
N ALA A 67 20.77 -15.15 -11.06
CA ALA A 67 20.24 -15.43 -12.40
C ALA A 67 21.34 -15.80 -13.40
N ARG A 68 22.54 -15.20 -13.32
CA ARG A 68 23.70 -15.60 -14.15
C ARG A 68 24.13 -17.02 -13.84
N GLN A 69 24.27 -17.36 -12.55
CA GLN A 69 24.61 -18.73 -12.13
C GLN A 69 23.57 -19.76 -12.58
N VAL A 70 22.28 -19.44 -12.46
CA VAL A 70 21.19 -20.28 -12.97
C VAL A 70 21.32 -20.48 -14.48
N ARG A 71 21.56 -19.40 -15.23
CA ARG A 71 21.72 -19.47 -16.69
C ARG A 71 22.94 -20.30 -17.09
N GLU A 72 24.07 -20.12 -16.42
CA GLU A 72 25.29 -20.91 -16.64
C GLU A 72 25.07 -22.39 -16.35
N HIS A 73 24.30 -22.73 -15.30
CA HIS A 73 23.92 -24.10 -15.00
C HIS A 73 23.01 -24.70 -16.07
N LEU A 74 22.09 -23.91 -16.61
CA LEU A 74 21.18 -24.36 -17.68
C LEU A 74 21.90 -24.51 -19.02
N TRP A 75 22.88 -23.66 -19.31
CA TRP A 75 23.57 -23.61 -20.60
C TRP A 75 25.09 -23.46 -20.41
N PRO A 76 25.78 -24.48 -19.86
CA PRO A 76 27.22 -24.42 -19.59
C PRO A 76 28.05 -24.17 -20.87
N GLY A 77 27.57 -24.65 -22.01
CA GLY A 77 28.21 -24.42 -23.32
C GLY A 77 28.22 -22.95 -23.79
N GLU A 78 27.41 -22.06 -23.20
CA GLU A 78 27.50 -20.61 -23.47
C GLU A 78 28.81 -20.01 -22.92
N ARG A 79 29.55 -20.74 -22.06
CA ARG A 79 30.86 -20.32 -21.53
C ARG A 79 32.03 -20.65 -22.47
N VAL A 80 31.81 -21.44 -23.51
CA VAL A 80 32.89 -21.87 -24.41
C VAL A 80 33.39 -20.66 -25.18
N ALA A 81 34.61 -20.23 -24.85
CA ALA A 81 35.27 -19.12 -25.54
C ALA A 81 35.54 -19.51 -27.00
N ARG A 82 35.30 -18.56 -27.89
CA ARG A 82 35.60 -18.70 -29.32
C ARG A 82 36.62 -17.66 -29.72
N VAL A 83 37.60 -18.07 -30.51
CA VAL A 83 38.62 -17.21 -31.10
C VAL A 83 38.37 -17.10 -32.59
N THR A 84 38.51 -15.87 -33.11
CA THR A 84 38.50 -15.63 -34.55
C THR A 84 39.93 -15.72 -35.05
N LEU A 85 40.20 -16.67 -35.93
CA LEU A 85 41.48 -16.86 -36.58
C LEU A 85 41.75 -15.75 -37.60
N ALA A 86 43.01 -15.60 -38.02
CA ALA A 86 43.43 -14.59 -38.99
C ALA A 86 42.74 -14.75 -40.36
N ASP A 87 42.26 -15.95 -40.69
CA ASP A 87 41.50 -16.26 -41.90
C ASP A 87 39.98 -15.99 -41.78
N GLY A 88 39.53 -15.43 -40.64
CA GLY A 88 38.14 -15.11 -40.36
C GLY A 88 37.30 -16.28 -39.83
N ARG A 89 37.85 -17.50 -39.72
CA ARG A 89 37.14 -18.64 -39.12
C ARG A 89 37.03 -18.47 -37.61
N THR A 90 35.92 -18.92 -37.05
CA THR A 90 35.71 -18.95 -35.59
C THR A 90 35.91 -20.37 -35.07
N GLU A 91 36.89 -20.56 -34.18
CA GLU A 91 37.17 -21.84 -33.55
C GLU A 91 36.98 -21.77 -32.03
N ILE A 92 36.79 -22.92 -31.41
CA ILE A 92 36.71 -23.04 -29.95
C ILE A 92 38.14 -22.82 -29.39
N ALA A 93 38.27 -21.89 -28.44
CA ALA A 93 39.57 -21.53 -27.87
C ALA A 93 40.21 -22.70 -27.10
N ASP A 94 39.38 -23.50 -26.42
CA ASP A 94 39.79 -24.69 -25.67
C ASP A 94 38.83 -25.87 -25.98
N PRO A 95 39.24 -26.78 -26.89
CA PRO A 95 38.43 -27.94 -27.25
C PRO A 95 38.13 -28.88 -26.09
N GLN A 96 39.05 -29.00 -25.11
CA GLN A 96 38.86 -29.88 -23.95
C GLN A 96 37.81 -29.29 -23.02
N GLN A 97 37.90 -28.00 -22.71
CA GLN A 97 36.87 -27.29 -21.94
C GLN A 97 35.49 -27.42 -22.60
N ALA A 98 35.43 -27.30 -23.93
CA ALA A 98 34.18 -27.45 -24.65
C ALA A 98 33.61 -28.88 -24.53
N TYR A 99 34.45 -29.91 -24.69
CA TYR A 99 34.03 -31.30 -24.50
C TYR A 99 33.43 -31.51 -23.10
N ASP A 100 34.12 -31.04 -22.06
CA ASP A 100 33.67 -31.18 -20.67
C ASP A 100 32.33 -30.46 -20.44
N LEU A 101 32.18 -29.23 -20.94
CA LEU A 101 30.96 -28.44 -20.78
C LEU A 101 29.77 -28.99 -21.58
N PHE A 102 30.00 -29.54 -22.77
CA PHE A 102 28.94 -30.16 -23.58
C PHE A 102 28.47 -31.52 -23.02
N GLY A 103 29.33 -32.22 -22.27
CA GLY A 103 28.99 -33.45 -21.56
C GLY A 103 28.03 -33.25 -20.37
N LEU A 104 27.90 -32.03 -19.87
CA LEU A 104 27.01 -31.71 -18.75
C LEU A 104 25.53 -31.73 -19.16
N LYS A 105 24.66 -32.04 -18.18
CA LYS A 105 23.22 -31.85 -18.34
C LYS A 105 22.93 -30.37 -18.60
N HIS A 106 22.20 -30.08 -19.67
CA HIS A 106 21.85 -28.72 -20.10
C HIS A 106 20.37 -28.64 -20.50
N GLY A 107 19.89 -27.42 -20.68
CA GLY A 107 18.50 -27.09 -20.96
C GLY A 107 17.55 -27.71 -19.92
N ARG A 108 16.43 -28.27 -20.38
CA ARG A 108 15.43 -28.89 -19.50
C ARG A 108 15.99 -30.05 -18.65
N LYS A 109 17.02 -30.76 -19.12
CA LYS A 109 17.64 -31.86 -18.35
C LYS A 109 18.39 -31.35 -17.12
N ALA A 110 18.86 -30.10 -17.13
CA ALA A 110 19.54 -29.47 -16.00
C ALA A 110 18.59 -29.04 -14.88
N LEU A 111 17.27 -28.96 -15.15
CA LEU A 111 16.26 -28.57 -14.15
C LEU A 111 16.23 -29.52 -12.95
N ALA A 112 16.53 -30.81 -13.16
CA ALA A 112 16.54 -31.81 -12.09
C ALA A 112 17.66 -31.60 -11.05
N THR A 113 18.71 -30.86 -11.40
CA THR A 113 19.85 -30.56 -10.52
C THR A 113 19.93 -29.09 -10.14
N LEU A 114 18.96 -28.28 -10.58
CA LEU A 114 18.93 -26.85 -10.29
C LEU A 114 18.51 -26.59 -8.84
N SER A 115 19.12 -25.57 -8.22
CA SER A 115 18.72 -25.15 -6.88
C SER A 115 17.23 -24.78 -6.80
N PRO A 116 16.48 -25.27 -5.79
CA PRO A 116 15.09 -24.88 -5.57
C PRO A 116 14.88 -23.37 -5.40
N ASP A 117 15.92 -22.64 -4.99
CA ASP A 117 15.89 -21.18 -4.85
C ASP A 117 15.69 -20.46 -6.18
N ALA A 118 16.12 -21.05 -7.31
CA ALA A 118 15.89 -20.49 -8.64
C ALA A 118 14.40 -20.38 -8.95
N VAL A 119 13.65 -21.44 -8.62
CA VAL A 119 12.21 -21.49 -8.82
C VAL A 119 11.47 -20.59 -7.83
N ALA A 120 11.94 -20.51 -6.58
CA ALA A 120 11.37 -19.61 -5.59
C ALA A 120 11.56 -18.12 -5.95
N LEU A 121 12.70 -17.74 -6.53
CA LEU A 121 13.02 -16.37 -6.89
C LEU A 121 12.39 -15.92 -8.20
N PHE A 122 12.46 -16.77 -9.23
CA PHE A 122 12.09 -16.40 -10.60
C PHE A 122 10.74 -16.97 -11.04
N GLY A 123 10.24 -17.99 -10.35
CA GLY A 123 9.06 -18.75 -10.74
C GLY A 123 9.38 -19.89 -11.70
N TRP A 124 8.60 -20.97 -11.62
CA TRP A 124 8.80 -22.15 -12.47
C TRP A 124 8.73 -21.80 -13.96
N ALA A 125 7.75 -20.98 -14.36
CA ALA A 125 7.57 -20.59 -15.76
C ALA A 125 8.82 -19.89 -16.35
N ALA A 126 9.45 -18.98 -15.61
CA ALA A 126 10.66 -18.31 -16.06
C ALA A 126 11.84 -19.29 -16.15
N VAL A 127 12.01 -20.15 -15.14
CA VAL A 127 13.10 -21.14 -15.11
C VAL A 127 12.96 -22.18 -16.23
N GLU A 128 11.76 -22.72 -16.45
CA GLU A 128 11.48 -23.67 -17.52
C GLU A 128 11.68 -23.04 -18.91
N THR A 129 11.27 -21.79 -19.07
CA THR A 129 11.49 -21.02 -20.31
C THR A 129 12.98 -20.79 -20.55
N ALA A 130 13.73 -20.41 -19.51
CA ALA A 130 15.17 -20.23 -19.61
C ALA A 130 15.88 -21.54 -20.00
N ALA A 131 15.38 -22.68 -19.53
CA ALA A 131 15.89 -24.01 -19.83
C ALA A 131 15.46 -24.54 -21.22
N SER A 132 14.55 -23.85 -21.91
CA SER A 132 14.05 -24.28 -23.22
C SER A 132 14.87 -23.66 -24.36
N ASP A 133 15.12 -24.47 -25.39
CA ASP A 133 15.83 -24.02 -26.60
C ASP A 133 15.09 -22.82 -27.21
N ARG A 134 15.84 -21.82 -27.68
CA ARG A 134 15.28 -20.63 -28.34
C ARG A 134 14.39 -20.98 -29.54
N LYS A 135 14.66 -22.09 -30.22
CA LYS A 135 13.84 -22.58 -31.35
C LYS A 135 12.43 -22.99 -30.94
N ALA A 136 12.19 -23.28 -29.66
CA ALA A 136 10.89 -23.73 -29.16
C ALA A 136 9.81 -22.62 -29.14
N PHE A 137 10.19 -21.36 -29.32
CA PHE A 137 9.28 -20.23 -29.10
C PHE A 137 8.63 -19.64 -30.36
N ALA A 138 8.87 -20.19 -31.56
CA ALA A 138 8.13 -19.90 -32.80
C ALA A 138 7.75 -18.40 -33.03
N GLY A 139 8.66 -17.46 -32.76
CA GLY A 139 8.44 -16.02 -32.95
C GLY A 139 8.00 -15.24 -31.70
N ALA A 140 7.70 -15.90 -30.59
CA ALA A 140 7.53 -15.25 -29.29
C ALA A 140 8.88 -15.06 -28.58
N CYS A 141 9.03 -13.96 -27.83
CA CYS A 141 10.19 -13.82 -26.94
C CYS A 141 9.99 -14.67 -25.67
N ARG A 142 11.09 -15.04 -25.01
CA ARG A 142 11.08 -15.85 -23.79
C ARG A 142 10.25 -15.20 -22.67
N THR A 143 10.35 -13.89 -22.50
CA THR A 143 9.57 -13.16 -21.49
C THR A 143 8.06 -13.27 -21.71
N CYS A 144 7.58 -13.12 -22.94
CA CYS A 144 6.17 -13.33 -23.30
C CYS A 144 5.71 -14.76 -22.97
N TYR A 145 6.50 -15.77 -23.35
CA TYR A 145 6.17 -17.16 -23.08
C TYR A 145 6.09 -17.46 -21.58
N ALA A 146 7.08 -16.98 -20.82
CA ALA A 146 7.12 -17.11 -19.37
C ALA A 146 5.94 -16.40 -18.68
N ASP A 147 5.55 -15.21 -19.15
CA ASP A 147 4.37 -14.49 -18.62
C ASP A 147 3.08 -15.26 -18.89
N THR A 148 2.88 -15.77 -20.11
CA THR A 148 1.70 -16.57 -20.46
C THR A 148 1.64 -17.86 -19.64
N ALA A 149 2.75 -18.59 -19.53
CA ALA A 149 2.81 -19.80 -18.71
C ALA A 149 2.56 -19.50 -17.22
N ALA A 150 3.12 -18.41 -16.70
CA ALA A 150 2.86 -17.97 -15.33
C ALA A 150 1.39 -17.64 -15.10
N ARG A 151 0.71 -16.96 -16.03
CA ARG A 151 -0.73 -16.66 -15.93
C ARG A 151 -1.59 -17.93 -15.96
N VAL A 152 -1.33 -18.84 -16.90
CA VAL A 152 -2.10 -20.09 -17.04
C VAL A 152 -1.96 -20.97 -15.80
N HIS A 153 -0.77 -21.00 -15.19
CA HIS A 153 -0.51 -21.85 -14.04
C HIS A 153 -0.62 -21.14 -12.69
N GLY A 154 -0.85 -19.83 -12.66
CA GLY A 154 -0.90 -19.00 -11.44
C GLY A 154 0.44 -18.90 -10.72
N GLY A 155 1.56 -18.89 -11.46
CA GLY A 155 2.90 -18.77 -10.93
C GLY A 155 3.42 -17.33 -10.91
N LEU A 156 4.65 -17.15 -10.41
CA LEU A 156 5.33 -15.85 -10.40
C LEU A 156 5.60 -15.37 -11.84
N ARG A 157 5.10 -14.17 -12.16
CA ARG A 157 5.23 -13.53 -13.47
C ARG A 157 6.60 -12.82 -13.59
N PRO A 158 7.22 -12.80 -14.79
CA PRO A 158 8.43 -12.03 -15.01
C PRO A 158 8.16 -10.53 -14.91
N THR A 159 9.11 -9.81 -14.33
CA THR A 159 9.07 -8.34 -14.14
C THR A 159 10.22 -7.68 -14.89
N ASP A 160 10.22 -6.36 -15.00
CA ASP A 160 11.31 -5.60 -15.64
C ASP A 160 12.60 -5.51 -14.80
N ALA A 161 12.82 -6.47 -13.89
CA ALA A 161 14.01 -6.50 -13.06
C ALA A 161 15.24 -7.02 -13.85
N PRO A 162 16.46 -6.53 -13.56
CA PRO A 162 17.69 -6.99 -14.24
C PRO A 162 17.87 -8.50 -14.22
N ALA A 163 17.46 -9.17 -13.14
CA ALA A 163 17.58 -10.63 -13.01
C ALA A 163 16.75 -11.40 -14.06
N TYR A 164 15.54 -10.93 -14.40
CA TYR A 164 14.75 -11.55 -15.46
C TYR A 164 15.35 -11.31 -16.84
N ARG A 165 15.96 -10.15 -17.08
CA ARG A 165 16.67 -9.86 -18.34
C ARG A 165 17.90 -10.75 -18.52
N VAL A 166 18.64 -11.02 -17.45
CA VAL A 166 19.75 -11.97 -17.45
C VAL A 166 19.26 -13.38 -17.80
N LEU A 167 18.19 -13.83 -17.13
CA LEU A 167 17.68 -15.20 -17.23
C LEU A 167 16.97 -15.48 -18.57
N LEU A 168 16.12 -14.56 -19.01
CA LEU A 168 15.24 -14.74 -20.18
C LEU A 168 15.75 -14.02 -21.44
N GLY A 169 16.73 -13.13 -21.30
CA GLY A 169 17.17 -12.23 -22.35
C GLY A 169 16.37 -10.94 -22.40
N ASP A 170 16.63 -10.13 -23.43
CA ASP A 170 15.96 -8.83 -23.56
C ASP A 170 14.47 -8.97 -23.88
N PRO A 171 13.61 -8.19 -23.19
CA PRO A 171 12.17 -8.17 -23.41
C PRO A 171 11.84 -7.51 -24.76
N CYS A 172 10.80 -8.00 -25.43
CA CYS A 172 10.30 -7.39 -26.66
C CYS A 172 9.58 -6.05 -26.38
N PRO A 173 9.31 -5.21 -27.41
CA PRO A 173 8.59 -3.95 -27.23
C PRO A 173 7.21 -4.09 -26.57
N ALA A 174 6.51 -5.21 -26.81
CA ALA A 174 5.21 -5.48 -26.20
C ALA A 174 5.32 -5.67 -24.68
N ASP A 175 6.30 -6.44 -24.20
CA ASP A 175 6.55 -6.62 -22.76
C ASP A 175 6.94 -5.30 -22.09
N ARG A 176 7.79 -4.49 -22.74
CA ARG A 176 8.16 -3.16 -22.23
C ARG A 176 6.95 -2.24 -22.10
N LYS A 177 6.06 -2.23 -23.10
CA LYS A 177 4.80 -1.47 -23.05
C LYS A 177 3.87 -1.97 -21.93
N ARG A 178 3.77 -3.30 -21.75
CA ARG A 178 2.99 -3.90 -20.65
C ARG A 178 3.52 -3.42 -19.29
N TRP A 179 4.82 -3.54 -19.04
CA TRP A 179 5.39 -3.13 -17.75
C TRP A 179 5.28 -1.63 -17.51
N ALA A 180 5.40 -0.80 -18.54
CA ALA A 180 5.14 0.63 -18.43
C ALA A 180 3.68 0.92 -18.02
N ALA A 181 2.73 0.19 -18.58
CA ALA A 181 1.31 0.30 -18.21
C ALA A 181 1.04 -0.21 -16.79
N GLU A 182 1.61 -1.36 -16.39
CA GLU A 182 1.50 -1.91 -15.04
C GLU A 182 2.12 -0.95 -14.00
N ALA A 183 3.26 -0.34 -14.30
CA ALA A 183 3.90 0.65 -13.43
C ALA A 183 3.06 1.92 -13.28
N GLU A 184 2.44 2.39 -14.37
CA GLU A 184 1.53 3.53 -14.33
C GLU A 184 0.26 3.24 -13.53
N GLN A 185 -0.33 2.06 -13.73
CA GLN A 185 -1.49 1.61 -12.95
C GLN A 185 -1.14 1.55 -11.46
N HIS A 186 0.00 0.96 -11.09
CA HIS A 186 0.44 0.89 -9.71
C HIS A 186 0.64 2.27 -9.08
N ARG A 187 1.24 3.23 -9.82
CA ARG A 187 1.35 4.62 -9.36
C ARG A 187 0.00 5.26 -9.06
N ARG A 188 -1.02 5.00 -9.89
CA ARG A 188 -2.39 5.49 -9.68
C ARG A 188 -3.03 4.87 -8.45
N GLU A 189 -2.89 3.55 -8.26
CA GLU A 189 -3.41 2.83 -7.10
C GLU A 189 -2.79 3.35 -5.79
N VAL A 190 -1.45 3.51 -5.75
CA VAL A 190 -0.75 4.06 -4.58
C VAL A 190 -1.19 5.50 -4.29
N THR A 191 -1.35 6.32 -5.33
CA THR A 191 -1.83 7.70 -5.19
C THR A 191 -3.26 7.73 -4.62
N HIS A 192 -4.16 6.88 -5.14
CA HIS A 192 -5.53 6.77 -4.67
C HIS A 192 -5.60 6.28 -3.21
N ALA A 193 -4.79 5.29 -2.85
CA ALA A 193 -4.69 4.79 -1.47
C ALA A 193 -4.23 5.91 -0.52
N ARG A 194 -3.19 6.66 -0.90
CA ARG A 194 -2.70 7.81 -0.12
C ARG A 194 -3.77 8.90 0.05
N MET A 195 -4.50 9.23 -1.01
CA MET A 195 -5.60 10.21 -0.93
C MET A 195 -6.72 9.74 0.00
N THR A 196 -7.04 8.44 -0.04
CA THR A 196 -8.06 7.84 0.82
C THR A 196 -7.62 7.87 2.29
N GLU A 197 -6.37 7.49 2.57
CA GLU A 197 -5.79 7.56 3.93
C GLU A 197 -5.76 8.99 4.46
N GLN A 198 -5.36 9.95 3.62
CA GLN A 198 -5.35 11.37 4.00
C GLN A 198 -6.76 11.88 4.31
N ARG A 199 -7.76 11.49 3.52
CA ARG A 199 -9.16 11.84 3.77
C ARG A 199 -9.66 11.25 5.09
N GLN A 200 -9.35 9.99 5.36
CA GLN A 200 -9.69 9.34 6.63
C GLN A 200 -9.07 10.05 7.83
N ARG A 201 -7.81 10.49 7.72
CA ARG A 201 -7.14 11.27 8.77
C ARG A 201 -7.82 12.62 8.99
N GLN A 202 -8.12 13.36 7.93
CA GLN A 202 -8.82 14.64 8.02
C GLN A 202 -10.23 14.50 8.63
N ASP A 203 -10.96 13.45 8.27
CA ASP A 203 -12.29 13.19 8.83
C ASP A 203 -12.20 12.79 10.31
N ALA A 204 -11.17 12.03 10.71
CA ALA A 204 -10.89 11.72 12.12
C ALA A 204 -10.52 12.97 12.93
N GLU A 205 -9.67 13.85 12.40
CA GLU A 205 -9.32 15.13 13.04
C GLU A 205 -10.55 16.03 13.21
N ARG A 206 -11.41 16.12 12.19
CA ARG A 206 -12.67 16.88 12.28
C ARG A 206 -13.62 16.29 13.32
N ALA A 207 -13.69 14.96 13.43
CA ALA A 207 -14.51 14.30 14.44
C ALA A 207 -13.99 14.58 15.87
N ALA A 208 -12.67 14.50 16.07
CA ALA A 208 -12.03 14.83 17.34
C ALA A 208 -12.29 16.30 17.74
N ALA A 209 -12.09 17.25 16.81
CA ALA A 209 -12.36 18.67 17.06
C ALA A 209 -13.84 18.94 17.43
N ARG A 210 -14.79 18.20 16.81
CA ARG A 210 -16.22 18.30 17.18
C ARG A 210 -16.48 17.79 18.59
N GLN A 211 -15.86 16.68 19.00
CA GLN A 211 -15.99 16.13 20.34
C GLN A 211 -15.40 17.08 21.40
N GLU A 212 -14.21 17.64 21.15
CA GLU A 212 -13.59 18.63 22.03
C GLU A 212 -14.47 19.88 22.19
N PHE A 213 -15.01 20.40 21.09
CA PHE A 213 -15.92 21.53 21.13
C PHE A 213 -17.21 21.24 21.92
N GLN A 214 -17.80 20.05 21.73
CA GLN A 214 -18.98 19.62 22.48
C GLN A 214 -18.70 19.44 23.98
N ALA A 215 -17.53 18.92 24.35
CA ALA A 215 -17.08 18.81 25.72
C ALA A 215 -16.92 20.19 26.37
N ALA A 216 -16.23 21.13 25.69
CA ALA A 216 -16.05 22.50 26.15
C ALA A 216 -17.40 23.22 26.34
N ARG A 217 -18.34 23.04 25.40
CA ARG A 217 -19.69 23.59 25.50
C ARG A 217 -20.44 23.05 26.72
N THR A 218 -20.42 21.74 26.95
CA THR A 218 -21.07 21.10 28.11
C THR A 218 -20.49 21.60 29.43
N GLN A 219 -19.16 21.79 29.50
CA GLN A 219 -18.49 22.36 30.67
C GLN A 219 -18.92 23.81 30.92
N ALA A 220 -18.99 24.64 29.88
CA ALA A 220 -19.45 26.02 29.97
C ALA A 220 -20.92 26.11 30.43
N GLU A 221 -21.80 25.28 29.88
CA GLU A 221 -23.22 25.20 30.28
C GLU A 221 -23.36 24.76 31.73
N THR A 222 -22.55 23.79 32.18
CA THR A 222 -22.50 23.33 33.58
C THR A 222 -22.02 24.43 34.52
N ALA A 223 -20.95 25.14 34.17
CA ALA A 223 -20.43 26.26 34.95
C ALA A 223 -21.47 27.39 35.07
N ALA A 224 -22.14 27.73 33.97
CA ALA A 224 -23.21 28.72 33.97
C ALA A 224 -24.43 28.28 34.82
N SER A 225 -24.77 26.99 34.80
CA SER A 225 -25.81 26.42 35.68
C SER A 225 -25.43 26.55 37.16
N ARG A 226 -24.21 26.16 37.53
CA ARG A 226 -23.68 26.30 38.90
C ARG A 226 -23.69 27.75 39.38
N LEU A 227 -23.26 28.69 38.54
CA LEU A 227 -23.30 30.12 38.83
C LEU A 227 -24.73 30.58 39.11
N ARG A 228 -25.69 30.25 38.23
CA ARG A 228 -27.11 30.61 38.41
C ARG A 228 -27.69 30.06 39.72
N THR A 229 -27.37 28.82 40.08
CA THR A 229 -27.79 28.22 41.35
C THR A 229 -27.16 28.93 42.53
N ALA A 230 -25.84 29.19 42.50
CA ALA A 230 -25.14 29.92 43.56
C ALA A 230 -25.72 31.32 43.77
N THR A 231 -26.02 32.05 42.68
CA THR A 231 -26.67 33.37 42.76
C THR A 231 -28.05 33.29 43.41
N ARG A 232 -28.85 32.27 43.10
CA ARG A 232 -30.17 32.06 43.74
C ARG A 232 -30.05 31.77 45.24
N VAL A 233 -29.11 30.92 45.63
CA VAL A 233 -28.85 30.59 47.04
C VAL A 233 -28.38 31.85 47.80
N TYR A 234 -27.46 32.60 47.22
CA TYR A 234 -26.94 33.83 47.84
C TYR A 234 -28.05 34.90 47.99
N ALA A 235 -28.92 35.06 46.99
CA ALA A 235 -30.07 35.96 47.05
C ALA A 235 -31.11 35.54 48.11
N ALA A 236 -31.19 34.25 48.46
CA ALA A 236 -32.04 33.76 49.54
C ALA A 236 -31.44 34.01 50.93
N LEU A 237 -30.11 34.02 51.05
CA LEU A 237 -29.38 34.32 52.28
C LEU A 237 -29.33 35.83 52.57
N ASP A 238 -29.26 36.67 51.52
CA ASP A 238 -29.27 38.13 51.63
C ASP A 238 -30.33 38.76 50.68
N PRO A 239 -31.51 39.16 51.21
CA PRO A 239 -32.58 39.76 50.43
C PRO A 239 -32.24 41.14 49.82
N SER A 240 -31.16 41.80 50.25
CA SER A 240 -30.72 43.08 49.66
C SER A 240 -30.08 42.86 48.29
N VAL A 241 -29.34 41.76 48.12
CA VAL A 241 -28.70 41.35 46.85
C VAL A 241 -29.74 40.93 45.82
N ALA A 242 -30.83 40.29 46.25
CA ALA A 242 -31.98 39.98 45.38
C ALA A 242 -32.63 41.25 44.81
N ARG A 243 -32.72 42.31 45.62
CA ARG A 243 -33.25 43.61 45.21
C ARG A 243 -32.30 44.31 44.23
N GLU A 244 -30.99 44.33 44.47
CA GLU A 244 -30.02 44.88 43.52
C GLU A 244 -29.99 44.12 42.19
N ALA A 245 -30.02 42.79 42.22
CA ALA A 245 -30.09 41.96 41.02
C ALA A 245 -31.38 42.22 40.20
N ALA A 246 -32.53 42.37 40.87
CA ALA A 246 -33.78 42.76 40.22
C ALA A 246 -33.71 44.17 39.62
N THR A 247 -33.01 45.09 40.29
CA THR A 247 -32.82 46.48 39.80
C THR A 247 -31.92 46.51 38.56
N GLN A 248 -30.83 45.73 38.56
CA GLN A 248 -29.97 45.57 37.39
C GLN A 248 -30.67 44.82 36.24
N ALA A 249 -31.46 43.79 36.54
CA ALA A 249 -32.25 43.08 35.53
C ALA A 249 -33.32 43.98 34.90
N ARG A 250 -33.98 44.84 35.70
CA ARG A 250 -34.88 45.89 35.19
C ARG A 250 -34.13 46.94 34.39
N ALA A 251 -32.92 47.34 34.78
CA ALA A 251 -32.11 48.26 33.98
C ALA A 251 -31.71 47.67 32.62
N ARG A 252 -31.34 46.38 32.57
CA ARG A 252 -31.03 45.65 31.33
C ARG A 252 -32.28 45.39 30.47
N GLY A 253 -33.42 45.06 31.11
CA GLY A 253 -34.72 44.92 30.44
C GLY A 253 -35.28 46.25 29.93
N ALA A 254 -35.05 47.34 30.66
CA ALA A 254 -35.35 48.70 30.22
C ALA A 254 -34.48 49.10 29.03
N PHE A 255 -33.22 48.64 28.95
CA PHE A 255 -32.42 48.79 27.74
C PHE A 255 -33.08 48.14 26.52
N LYS A 256 -33.62 46.91 26.65
CA LYS A 256 -34.41 46.23 25.58
C LYS A 256 -35.72 46.96 25.24
N ALA A 257 -36.36 47.62 26.20
CA ALA A 257 -37.63 48.32 25.99
C ALA A 257 -37.48 49.78 25.48
N VAL A 258 -36.37 50.45 25.80
CA VAL A 258 -36.10 51.85 25.44
C VAL A 258 -35.38 51.96 24.08
N SER A 259 -34.67 50.91 23.64
CA SER A 259 -34.23 50.83 22.25
C SER A 259 -35.38 50.36 21.35
N ARG A 260 -36.21 51.30 20.86
CA ARG A 260 -36.95 51.09 19.60
C ARG A 260 -35.91 50.89 18.49
N MET A 261 -35.39 49.67 18.37
CA MET A 261 -34.56 49.31 17.24
C MET A 261 -35.43 49.33 15.99
N PRO A 262 -34.94 49.87 14.86
CA PRO A 262 -35.65 49.79 13.59
C PRO A 262 -35.97 48.32 13.27
N SER A 263 -37.11 48.06 12.64
CA SER A 263 -37.60 46.71 12.30
C SER A 263 -36.65 45.87 11.43
N TRP A 264 -35.55 46.46 10.94
CA TRP A 264 -34.50 45.77 10.18
C TRP A 264 -33.36 45.22 11.04
N CYS A 265 -33.39 45.39 12.38
CA CYS A 265 -32.28 45.08 13.28
C CYS A 265 -32.65 44.04 14.35
N ASP A 266 -32.16 42.81 14.19
CA ASP A 266 -32.38 41.67 15.12
C ASP A 266 -31.34 41.58 16.26
N CYS A 267 -30.80 42.70 16.74
CA CYS A 267 -29.88 42.65 17.88
C CYS A 267 -30.63 42.35 19.17
N ASP A 268 -30.02 41.58 20.07
CA ASP A 268 -30.50 41.43 21.44
C ASP A 268 -29.40 41.83 22.45
N ALA A 269 -29.68 41.65 23.74
CA ALA A 269 -28.77 42.07 24.81
C ALA A 269 -27.41 41.34 24.78
N ASP A 270 -27.33 40.19 24.11
CA ASP A 270 -26.15 39.33 24.08
C ASP A 270 -25.56 39.18 22.65
N ARG A 271 -26.25 39.67 21.61
CA ARG A 271 -25.81 39.64 20.20
C ARG A 271 -25.96 41.00 19.52
N GLN A 272 -24.82 41.63 19.22
CA GLN A 272 -24.75 42.81 18.35
C GLN A 272 -24.61 42.39 16.87
N CYS A 273 -25.38 43.01 15.98
CA CYS A 273 -25.18 42.86 14.53
C CYS A 273 -23.90 43.60 14.09
N SER A 274 -23.38 43.24 12.93
CA SER A 274 -22.15 43.80 12.37
C SER A 274 -22.16 45.34 12.28
N LYS A 275 -23.31 45.96 12.00
CA LYS A 275 -23.46 47.42 11.93
C LYS A 275 -23.30 48.11 13.30
N HIS A 276 -23.78 47.52 14.38
CA HIS A 276 -23.61 48.08 15.73
C HIS A 276 -22.17 47.88 16.25
N ALA A 277 -21.61 46.69 16.04
CA ALA A 277 -20.22 46.41 16.40
C ALA A 277 -19.24 47.37 15.69
N GLU A 278 -19.56 47.82 14.47
CA GLU A 278 -18.75 48.77 13.71
C GLU A 278 -18.92 50.22 14.17
N THR A 279 -20.12 50.59 14.63
CA THR A 279 -20.41 51.92 15.19
C THR A 279 -19.73 52.12 16.55
N ASP A 280 -19.75 51.10 17.40
CA ASP A 280 -19.04 51.11 18.70
C ASP A 280 -17.51 51.19 18.50
N ARG A 281 -16.96 50.49 17.51
CA ARG A 281 -15.54 50.62 17.14
C ARG A 281 -15.18 52.03 16.68
N ARG A 282 -16.08 52.73 15.96
CA ARG A 282 -15.87 54.14 15.57
C ARG A 282 -15.97 55.08 16.77
N ALA A 283 -16.90 54.85 17.69
CA ALA A 283 -17.03 55.63 18.92
C ALA A 283 -15.82 55.47 19.85
N ALA A 284 -15.28 54.25 19.97
CA ALA A 284 -14.06 53.97 20.74
C ALA A 284 -12.79 54.59 20.13
N ARG A 285 -12.79 54.89 18.83
CA ARG A 285 -11.68 55.55 18.12
C ARG A 285 -11.76 57.08 18.11
N ARG A 286 -12.81 57.70 18.66
CA ARG A 286 -12.86 59.16 18.77
C ARG A 286 -11.90 59.63 19.87
N PRO A 287 -10.89 60.45 19.56
CA PRO A 287 -10.05 61.06 20.60
C PRO A 287 -10.95 61.93 21.49
N ARG A 288 -10.86 61.73 22.81
CA ARG A 288 -11.53 62.57 23.79
C ARG A 288 -10.94 63.98 23.70
N LEU A 289 -11.59 64.85 22.93
CA LEU A 289 -11.28 66.28 22.96
C LEU A 289 -11.67 66.80 24.34
N GLY A 290 -10.65 67.25 25.07
CA GLY A 290 -10.74 67.69 26.45
C GLY A 290 -11.68 68.89 26.61
N ARG A 291 -12.57 68.79 27.59
CA ARG A 291 -13.12 69.97 28.26
C ARG A 291 -12.00 70.55 29.13
N GLN A 292 -11.30 71.55 28.61
CA GLN A 292 -10.54 72.46 29.45
C GLN A 292 -11.54 73.34 30.22
N ARG A 293 -11.33 73.45 31.53
CA ARG A 293 -11.87 74.50 32.38
C ARG A 293 -10.86 75.64 32.43
#